data_AF-A0A645HIR3-F1
#
_entry.id   AF-A0A645HIR3-F1
#
_cell.length_a   1.000
_cell.length_b   1.000
_cell.length_c   1.000
_cell.angle_alpha   90.00
_cell.angle_beta   90.00
_cell.angle_gamma   90.00
#
_symmetry.space_group_name_H-M   'P 1'
#
loop_
_entity.id
_entity.type
_entity.pdbx_description
1 polymer ?
#
loop_
_entity_poly.entity_id
_entity_poly.type
_entity_poly.pdbx_seq_one_letter_code
_entity_poly.pdbx_strand_id
1 'polypeptide(L)'
;MIISDGYNGTPSGFDNVCEDETGKTLAYVLHAEANAITKIAKSGNNSEGATMYVTTAPCLECSKLIIQAGIKRLVYRDSYRITDGIDLLKKVGVEVVNIE
;
A
#
# COMPACT_ATOMS: atom_id res chain seq x y z
N MET A 1 17.86 -5.08 0.32
CA MET A 1 17.42 -5.29 1.71
C MET A 1 15.92 -5.07 1.77
N ILE A 2 15.17 -5.93 2.45
CA ILE A 2 13.73 -5.74 2.70
C ILE A 2 13.59 -5.15 4.10
N ILE A 3 12.95 -3.97 4.22
CA ILE A 3 12.83 -3.23 5.49
C ILE A 3 11.43 -3.31 6.10
N SER A 4 10.44 -3.75 5.32
CA SER A 4 9.05 -3.94 5.72
C SER A 4 8.31 -4.82 4.71
N ASP A 5 7.18 -5.34 5.15
CA ASP A 5 6.22 -6.15 4.41
C ASP A 5 4.82 -5.93 5.00
N GLY A 6 3.79 -6.17 4.19
CA GLY A 6 2.40 -6.01 4.59
C GLY A 6 1.47 -6.79 3.66
N TYR A 7 0.32 -7.19 4.20
CA TYR A 7 -0.78 -7.81 3.48
C TYR A 7 -2.10 -7.17 3.96
N ASN A 8 -3.18 -7.32 3.21
CA ASN A 8 -4.48 -6.79 3.64
C ASN A 8 -5.07 -7.62 4.79
N GLY A 9 -5.55 -6.97 5.84
CA GLY A 9 -6.05 -7.66 7.02
C GLY A 9 -6.74 -6.72 8.00
N THR A 10 -7.45 -7.29 8.96
CA THR A 10 -8.03 -6.50 10.05
C THR A 10 -6.93 -6.01 11.00
N PRO A 11 -7.20 -4.95 11.80
CA PRO A 11 -6.23 -4.44 12.76
C PRO A 11 -5.81 -5.51 13.78
N SER A 12 -4.57 -5.43 14.26
CA SER A 12 -4.08 -6.37 15.28
C SER A 12 -4.97 -6.38 16.52
N GLY A 13 -5.34 -7.58 16.97
CA GLY A 13 -6.27 -7.78 18.10
C GLY A 13 -7.72 -8.05 17.67
N PHE A 14 -8.03 -7.99 16.37
CA PHE A 14 -9.29 -8.44 15.79
C PHE A 14 -9.13 -9.84 15.19
N ASP A 15 -10.24 -10.54 14.99
CA ASP A 15 -10.27 -11.71 14.10
C ASP A 15 -9.94 -11.27 12.67
N ASN A 16 -9.14 -12.05 11.94
CA ASN A 16 -8.70 -11.70 10.60
C ASN A 16 -9.75 -12.02 9.52
N VAL A 17 -10.95 -11.47 9.70
CA VAL A 17 -12.08 -11.59 8.79
C VAL A 17 -12.22 -10.27 8.05
N CYS A 18 -11.90 -10.26 6.75
CA CYS A 18 -11.87 -9.02 5.96
C CYS A 18 -13.23 -8.60 5.40
N GLU A 19 -14.18 -9.52 5.32
CA GLU A 19 -15.47 -9.31 4.64
C GLU A 19 -16.62 -9.64 5.58
N ASP A 20 -17.74 -8.93 5.44
CA ASP A 20 -18.99 -9.29 6.12
C ASP A 20 -19.69 -10.48 5.43
N GLU A 21 -20.82 -10.90 5.99
CA GLU A 21 -21.63 -12.01 5.46
C GLU A 21 -22.12 -11.78 4.02
N THR A 22 -22.08 -10.54 3.52
CA THR A 22 -22.47 -10.17 2.15
C THR A 22 -21.28 -10.14 1.18
N GLY A 23 -20.08 -10.45 1.64
CA GLY A 23 -18.84 -10.39 0.86
C GLY A 23 -18.30 -8.96 0.70
N LYS A 24 -18.80 -8.00 1.48
CA LYS A 24 -18.31 -6.62 1.43
C LYS A 24 -17.13 -6.46 2.38
N THR A 25 -16.03 -5.91 1.88
CA THR A 25 -14.85 -5.61 2.72
C THR A 25 -15.22 -4.65 3.84
N LEU A 26 -14.85 -5.01 5.06
CA LEU A 26 -15.10 -4.24 6.27
C LEU A 26 -14.29 -2.94 6.26
N ALA A 27 -14.89 -1.83 6.70
CA ALA A 27 -14.31 -0.48 6.57
C ALA A 27 -13.00 -0.29 7.35
N TYR A 28 -12.72 -1.14 8.35
CA TYR A 28 -11.52 -1.07 9.17
C TYR A 28 -10.40 -2.02 8.68
N VAL A 29 -10.60 -2.75 7.59
CA VAL A 29 -9.52 -3.54 6.96
C VAL A 29 -8.45 -2.59 6.45
N LEU A 30 -7.21 -2.91 6.80
CA LEU A 30 -6.04 -2.20 6.33
C LEU A 30 -5.55 -2.86 5.05
N HIS A 31 -5.20 -2.04 4.08
CA HIS A 31 -4.55 -2.48 2.84
C HIS A 31 -3.09 -2.90 3.10
N ALA A 32 -2.52 -3.67 2.18
CA ALA A 32 -1.15 -4.16 2.28
C ALA A 32 -0.13 -3.01 2.40
N GLU A 33 -0.33 -1.94 1.64
CA GLU A 33 0.51 -0.74 1.61
C GLU A 33 0.47 0.00 2.95
N ALA A 34 -0.73 0.17 3.51
CA ALA A 34 -0.93 0.79 4.82
C ALA A 34 -0.26 -0.04 5.92
N ASN A 35 -0.39 -1.37 5.89
CA ASN A 35 0.28 -2.27 6.83
C ASN A 35 1.80 -2.22 6.69
N ALA A 36 2.34 -2.20 5.46
CA ALA A 36 3.77 -2.07 5.22
C ALA A 36 4.33 -0.74 5.76
N ILE A 37 3.63 0.38 5.55
CA ILE A 37 4.04 1.71 6.04
C ILE A 37 3.95 1.79 7.56
N THR A 38 2.85 1.33 8.15
CA THR A 38 2.70 1.34 9.62
C THR A 38 3.70 0.43 10.32
N LYS A 39 4.10 -0.68 9.69
CA LYS A 39 5.21 -1.52 10.19
C LYS A 39 6.54 -0.79 10.18
N ILE A 40 6.81 0.07 9.19
CA ILE A 40 7.98 0.97 9.19
C ILE A 40 7.89 1.95 10.36
N ALA A 41 6.74 2.59 10.55
CA ALA A 41 6.52 3.55 11.64
C ALA A 41 6.70 2.93 13.05
N LYS A 42 6.45 1.63 13.21
CA LYS A 42 6.69 0.87 14.45
C LYS A 42 8.13 0.34 14.59
N SER A 43 8.98 0.56 13.59
CA SER A 43 10.35 0.06 13.52
C SER A 43 11.38 1.19 13.66
N GLY A 44 12.67 0.85 13.64
CA GLY A 44 13.76 1.82 13.52
C GLY A 44 14.19 2.14 12.08
N ASN A 45 13.48 1.63 11.06
CA ASN A 45 13.82 1.82 9.65
C ASN A 45 13.24 3.12 9.09
N ASN A 46 13.81 3.60 7.98
CA ASN A 46 13.34 4.78 7.24
C ASN A 46 12.98 4.38 5.79
N SER A 47 11.82 4.83 5.30
CA SER A 47 11.32 4.62 3.94
C SER A 47 11.68 5.74 2.95
N GLU A 48 12.33 6.82 3.39
CA GLU A 48 12.74 7.91 2.49
C GLU A 48 13.66 7.37 1.39
N GLY A 49 13.30 7.61 0.12
CA GLY A 49 14.05 7.10 -1.03
C GLY A 49 13.80 5.63 -1.37
N ALA A 50 12.94 4.93 -0.61
CA ALA A 50 12.71 3.50 -0.81
C ALA A 50 11.90 3.20 -2.08
N THR A 51 11.91 1.91 -2.46
CA THR A 51 11.03 1.33 -3.46
C THR A 51 9.99 0.43 -2.79
N MET A 52 8.73 0.58 -3.15
CA MET A 52 7.64 -0.30 -2.71
C MET A 52 7.23 -1.23 -3.86
N TYR A 53 7.11 -2.52 -3.55
CA TYR A 53 6.60 -3.54 -4.46
C TYR A 53 5.24 -4.01 -3.93
N VAL A 54 4.22 -3.97 -4.78
CA VAL A 54 2.86 -4.39 -4.44
C VAL A 54 2.33 -5.34 -5.50
N THR A 55 1.44 -6.24 -5.13
CA THR A 55 0.81 -7.15 -6.09
C THR A 55 -0.16 -6.39 -6.98
N THR A 56 -1.01 -5.54 -6.40
CA THR A 56 -2.07 -4.80 -7.09
C THR A 56 -1.83 -3.30 -6.99
N ALA A 57 -2.19 -2.55 -8.03
CA ALA A 57 -2.10 -1.08 -8.03
C ALA A 57 -2.79 -0.46 -6.79
N PRO A 58 -2.15 0.50 -6.11
CA PRO A 58 -2.66 1.06 -4.87
C PRO A 58 -3.88 1.94 -5.09
N CYS A 59 -4.76 1.96 -4.08
CA CYS A 59 -5.87 2.91 -4.05
C CYS A 59 -5.38 4.34 -3.77
N LEU A 60 -6.25 5.32 -3.98
CA LEU A 60 -5.94 6.74 -3.75
C LEU A 60 -5.44 7.03 -2.33
N GLU A 61 -6.04 6.40 -1.32
CA GLU A 61 -5.62 6.56 0.08
C GLU A 61 -4.21 6.03 0.33
N CYS A 62 -3.91 4.83 -0.17
CA CYS A 62 -2.57 4.24 -0.05
C CYS A 62 -1.52 5.06 -0.82
N SER A 63 -1.86 5.59 -2.00
CA SER A 63 -0.99 6.49 -2.74
C SER A 63 -0.62 7.74 -1.96
N LYS A 64 -1.56 8.36 -1.23
CA LYS A 64 -1.26 9.50 -0.35
C LYS A 64 -0.26 9.14 0.73
N LEU A 65 -0.41 7.96 1.33
CA LEU A 65 0.52 7.46 2.36
C LEU A 65 1.90 7.17 1.77
N ILE A 66 1.98 6.57 0.58
CA ILE A 66 3.24 6.29 -0.12
C ILE A 66 4.03 7.59 -0.36
N ILE A 67 3.36 8.65 -0.83
CA ILE A 67 3.96 9.98 -1.02
C ILE A 67 4.50 10.51 0.31
N GLN A 68 3.67 10.49 1.35
CA GLN A 68 4.04 11.05 2.66
C GLN A 68 5.15 10.25 3.36
N ALA A 69 5.26 8.95 3.08
CA ALA A 69 6.31 8.06 3.59
C ALA A 69 7.67 8.26 2.89
N GLY A 70 7.76 9.13 1.88
CA GLY A 70 9.02 9.42 1.19
C GLY A 70 9.45 8.37 0.16
N ILE A 71 8.56 7.43 -0.18
CA ILE A 71 8.84 6.38 -1.17
C ILE A 71 8.90 7.03 -2.55
N LYS A 72 9.97 6.73 -3.32
CA LYS A 72 10.23 7.36 -4.62
C LYS A 72 9.91 6.49 -5.82
N ARG A 73 9.74 5.18 -5.59
CA ARG A 73 9.42 4.22 -6.65
C ARG A 73 8.37 3.23 -6.19
N LEU A 74 7.36 3.01 -7.01
CA LEU A 74 6.34 1.99 -6.85
C LEU A 74 6.41 1.01 -8.02
N VAL A 75 6.45 -0.27 -7.70
CA VAL A 75 6.39 -1.36 -8.67
C VAL A 75 5.16 -2.20 -8.37
N TYR A 76 4.33 -2.47 -9.38
CA TYR A 76 3.12 -3.29 -9.22
C TYR A 76 2.93 -4.27 -10.38
N ARG A 77 2.19 -5.36 -10.16
CA ARG A 77 1.89 -6.35 -11.21
C ARG A 77 0.49 -6.15 -11.77
N ASP A 78 -0.52 -6.32 -10.94
CA ASP A 78 -1.91 -6.37 -11.35
C ASP A 78 -2.49 -4.94 -11.42
N SER A 79 -2.94 -4.53 -12.60
CA SER A 79 -3.63 -3.26 -12.78
C SER A 79 -5.01 -3.29 -12.15
N TYR A 80 -5.36 -2.24 -11.40
CA TYR A 80 -6.71 -2.06 -10.87
C TYR A 80 -7.55 -1.22 -11.84
N ARG A 81 -8.88 -1.39 -11.82
CA ARG A 81 -9.79 -0.66 -12.74
C ARG A 81 -9.74 0.86 -12.56
N ILE A 82 -9.35 1.33 -11.38
CA ILE A 82 -9.27 2.75 -11.01
C ILE A 82 -7.79 3.12 -10.96
N THR A 83 -7.37 4.10 -11.77
CA THR A 83 -5.96 4.53 -11.89
C THR A 83 -5.63 5.78 -11.07
N ASP A 84 -6.61 6.40 -10.41
CA ASP A 84 -6.44 7.67 -9.67
C ASP A 84 -5.25 7.65 -8.70
N GLY A 85 -5.03 6.52 -8.01
CA GLY A 85 -3.88 6.34 -7.13
C GLY A 85 -2.54 6.35 -7.85
N ILE A 86 -2.46 5.72 -9.02
CA ILE A 86 -1.27 5.70 -9.88
C ILE A 86 -1.00 7.10 -10.45
N ASP A 87 -2.04 7.77 -10.92
CA ASP A 87 -1.95 9.11 -11.52
C ASP A 87 -1.51 10.15 -10.47
N LEU A 88 -1.99 10.03 -9.23
CA LEU A 88 -1.54 10.86 -8.12
C LEU A 88 -0.04 10.71 -7.83
N LEU A 89 0.46 9.46 -7.82
CA LEU A 89 1.89 9.18 -7.59
C LEU A 89 2.77 9.80 -8.68
N LYS A 90 2.40 9.58 -9.95
CA LYS A 90 3.11 10.15 -11.10
C LYS A 90 3.13 11.68 -11.07
N LYS A 91 2.03 12.32 -10.64
CA LYS A 91 1.90 13.79 -10.56
C LYS A 91 2.95 14.43 -9.66
N VAL A 92 3.40 13.75 -8.62
CA VAL A 92 4.43 14.25 -7.68
C VAL A 92 5.82 13.66 -7.94
N GLY A 93 6.01 12.96 -9.07
CA GLY A 93 7.31 12.46 -9.50
C GLY A 93 7.73 11.14 -8.86
N VAL A 94 6.81 10.36 -8.28
CA VAL A 94 7.11 8.96 -7.91
C VAL A 94 7.23 8.14 -9.20
N GLU A 95 8.32 7.40 -9.36
CA GLU A 95 8.50 6.47 -10.46
C GLU A 95 7.52 5.30 -10.30
N VAL A 96 6.69 5.04 -11.30
CA VAL A 96 5.70 3.96 -11.25
C VAL A 96 5.93 2.98 -12.39
N VAL A 97 6.17 1.72 -12.06
CA VAL A 97 6.48 0.64 -13.00
C VAL A 97 5.46 -0.48 -12.86
N ASN A 98 4.87 -0.90 -13.98
CA ASN A 98 4.09 -2.13 -14.06
C ASN A 98 5.00 -3.27 -14.57
N ILE A 99 5.01 -4.40 -13.88
CA ILE A 99 5.73 -5.62 -14.25
C ILE A 99 4.73 -6.76 -14.47
N GLU A 100 4.17 -6.88 -15.67
CA GLU A 100 3.35 -8.04 -16.06
C GLU A 100 4.15 -9.35 -16.06
#